data_AF-A0A1V4UR55-F1
#
_entry.id   AF-A0A1V4UR55-F1
#
_cell.length_a   1.000
_cell.length_b   1.000
_cell.length_c   1.000
_cell.angle_alpha   90.00
_cell.angle_beta   90.00
_cell.angle_gamma   90.00
#
_symmetry.space_group_name_H-M   'P 1'
#
loop_
_entity.id
_entity.type
_entity.pdbx_description
1 polymer ?
#
loop_
_entity_poly.entity_id
_entity_poly.type
_entity_poly.pdbx_seq_one_letter_code
_entity_poly.pdbx_strand_id
1 'polypeptide(L)'
;MDIIADLMKQVATGDNLSLISKSVGSDEKSVQSALDMGLPMIMGSMAQTAQKPGGADMITSMMGQMGGSNPLDNLGGFLGSSAASGGSGMAHSILGSQMAPISNAIAQKTGLPPAVVEKILAIATPMIMGYVTKSMGGKQVDQQGLASLLGDQSKMAMQSSPDASRLAERVLGSQKDAAGVPGVLKKFLGK
;
A
#
# COMPACT_ATOMS: atom_id res chain seq x y z
N MET A 1 6.14 4.60 -16.45
CA MET A 1 6.80 3.81 -15.39
C MET A 1 5.70 3.33 -14.46
N ASP A 2 5.64 2.03 -14.20
CA ASP A 2 4.67 1.41 -13.30
C ASP A 2 5.42 0.98 -12.05
N ILE A 3 5.27 1.76 -10.98
CA ILE A 3 6.01 1.54 -9.73
C ILE A 3 5.70 0.16 -9.15
N ILE A 4 4.44 -0.29 -9.23
CA ILE A 4 4.04 -1.56 -8.63
C ILE A 4 4.60 -2.73 -9.42
N ALA A 5 4.52 -2.68 -10.75
CA ALA A 5 5.09 -3.71 -11.61
C ALA A 5 6.62 -3.80 -11.44
N ASP A 6 7.31 -2.67 -11.36
CA ASP A 6 8.76 -2.64 -11.20
C ASP A 6 9.18 -3.12 -9.80
N LEU A 7 8.43 -2.78 -8.76
CA LEU A 7 8.66 -3.28 -7.41
C LEU A 7 8.45 -4.80 -7.31
N MET A 8 7.38 -5.32 -7.92
CA MET A 8 7.13 -6.77 -7.97
C MET A 8 8.25 -7.52 -8.68
N LYS A 9 8.78 -6.97 -9.78
CA LYS A 9 9.96 -7.54 -10.44
C LYS A 9 11.17 -7.53 -9.53
N GLN A 10 11.42 -6.46 -8.78
CA GLN A 10 12.55 -6.39 -7.84
C GLN A 10 12.40 -7.38 -6.68
N VAL A 11 11.20 -7.56 -6.14
CA VAL A 11 10.94 -8.56 -5.09
C VAL A 11 11.12 -9.99 -5.63
N ALA A 12 10.69 -10.25 -6.86
CA ALA A 12 10.88 -11.54 -7.52
C ALA A 12 12.32 -11.80 -7.99
N THR A 13 13.20 -10.80 -7.92
CA THR A 13 14.61 -10.93 -8.33
C THR A 13 15.48 -11.40 -7.16
N GLY A 14 16.33 -12.38 -7.42
CA GLY A 14 17.28 -12.91 -6.43
C GLY A 14 16.56 -13.54 -5.24
N ASP A 15 17.09 -13.31 -4.04
CA ASP A 15 16.58 -13.90 -2.80
C ASP A 15 15.56 -13.01 -2.06
N ASN A 16 15.13 -11.89 -2.65
CA ASN A 16 14.32 -10.88 -1.95
C ASN A 16 12.99 -11.44 -1.42
N LEU A 17 12.25 -12.16 -2.25
CA LEU A 17 11.01 -12.82 -1.83
C LEU A 17 11.28 -13.84 -0.70
N SER A 18 12.37 -14.59 -0.80
CA SER A 18 12.77 -15.56 0.24
C SER A 18 13.10 -14.89 1.57
N LEU A 19 13.76 -13.73 1.54
CA LEU A 19 14.06 -12.95 2.75
C LEU A 19 12.78 -12.44 3.42
N ILE A 20 11.82 -11.92 2.64
CA ILE A 20 10.53 -11.47 3.17
C ILE A 20 9.76 -12.66 3.76
N SER A 21 9.69 -13.76 3.02
CA SER A 21 9.07 -15.02 3.45
C SER A 21 9.61 -15.50 4.80
N LYS A 22 10.93 -15.54 4.97
CA LYS A 22 11.58 -15.91 6.24
C LYS A 22 11.27 -14.91 7.35
N SER A 23 11.28 -13.61 7.05
CA SER A 23 10.98 -12.56 8.02
C SER A 23 9.56 -12.65 8.58
N VAL A 24 8.58 -13.00 7.73
CA VAL A 24 7.18 -13.11 8.15
C VAL A 24 6.78 -14.53 8.59
N GLY A 25 7.64 -15.53 8.36
CA GLY A 25 7.40 -16.92 8.73
C GLY A 25 6.30 -17.59 7.91
N SER A 26 6.27 -17.36 6.59
CA SER A 26 5.25 -17.92 5.68
C SER A 26 5.86 -18.27 4.33
N ASP A 27 5.21 -19.14 3.55
CA ASP A 27 5.75 -19.60 2.27
C ASP A 27 5.78 -18.49 1.20
N GLU A 28 6.76 -18.58 0.31
CA GLU A 28 7.01 -17.57 -0.73
C GLU A 28 5.80 -17.34 -1.64
N LYS A 29 5.02 -18.39 -1.95
CA LYS A 29 3.85 -18.28 -2.83
C LYS A 29 2.74 -17.46 -2.17
N SER A 30 2.43 -17.75 -0.90
CA SER A 30 1.43 -16.99 -0.15
C SER A 30 1.85 -15.55 0.08
N VAL A 31 3.15 -15.32 0.34
CA VAL A 31 3.72 -13.98 0.51
C VAL A 31 3.68 -13.19 -0.80
N GLN A 32 4.06 -13.80 -1.91
CA GLN A 32 3.97 -13.20 -3.24
C GLN A 32 2.52 -12.80 -3.55
N SER A 33 1.57 -13.70 -3.32
CA SER A 33 0.14 -13.41 -3.55
C SER A 33 -0.36 -12.27 -2.65
N ALA A 34 0.11 -12.19 -1.41
CA ALA A 34 -0.22 -11.08 -0.52
C ALA A 34 0.36 -9.74 -1.02
N LEU A 35 1.57 -9.75 -1.59
CA LEU A 35 2.19 -8.56 -2.19
C LEU A 35 1.47 -8.13 -3.47
N ASP A 36 1.09 -9.08 -4.33
CA ASP A 36 0.33 -8.81 -5.57
C ASP A 36 -0.97 -8.03 -5.30
N MET A 37 -1.64 -8.32 -4.19
CA MET A 37 -2.84 -7.61 -3.76
C MET A 37 -2.53 -6.39 -2.88
N GLY A 38 -1.54 -6.50 -1.99
CA GLY A 38 -1.23 -5.48 -0.99
C GLY A 38 -0.60 -4.24 -1.58
N LEU A 39 0.29 -4.38 -2.57
CA LEU A 39 1.01 -3.24 -3.15
C LEU A 39 0.09 -2.24 -3.85
N PRO A 40 -0.85 -2.65 -4.73
CA PRO A 40 -1.85 -1.74 -5.28
C PRO A 40 -2.70 -1.05 -4.19
N MET A 41 -3.06 -1.78 -3.12
CA MET A 41 -3.88 -1.24 -2.03
C MET A 41 -3.12 -0.20 -1.21
N ILE A 42 -1.83 -0.40 -0.95
CA ILE A 42 -0.97 0.59 -0.31
C ILE A 42 -0.86 1.84 -1.19
N MET A 43 -0.60 1.68 -2.49
CA MET A 43 -0.52 2.81 -3.43
C MET A 43 -1.83 3.60 -3.48
N GLY A 44 -2.98 2.92 -3.53
CA GLY A 44 -4.29 3.57 -3.47
C GLY A 44 -4.53 4.30 -2.15
N SER A 45 -4.12 3.71 -1.03
CA SER A 45 -4.24 4.35 0.28
C SER A 45 -3.32 5.57 0.41
N MET A 46 -2.08 5.50 -0.10
CA MET A 46 -1.18 6.65 -0.21
C MET A 46 -1.80 7.77 -1.06
N ALA A 47 -2.34 7.44 -2.23
CA ALA A 47 -3.00 8.40 -3.11
C ALA A 47 -4.21 9.07 -2.45
N GLN A 48 -5.03 8.30 -1.73
CA GLN A 48 -6.16 8.84 -0.98
C GLN A 48 -5.70 9.71 0.20
N THR A 49 -4.64 9.31 0.90
CA THR A 49 -4.08 10.06 2.02
C THR A 49 -3.46 11.37 1.52
N ALA A 50 -2.72 11.36 0.41
CA ALA A 50 -2.13 12.56 -0.18
C ALA A 50 -3.16 13.64 -0.57
N GLN A 51 -4.40 13.23 -0.89
CA GLN A 51 -5.51 14.14 -1.23
C GLN A 51 -6.19 14.77 0.00
N LYS A 52 -5.93 14.27 1.21
CA LYS A 52 -6.50 14.84 2.44
C LYS A 52 -5.70 16.07 2.89
N PRO A 53 -6.34 17.04 3.59
CA PRO A 53 -5.63 18.16 4.20
C PRO A 53 -4.46 17.68 5.08
N GLY A 54 -3.24 18.15 4.79
CA GLY A 54 -2.01 17.76 5.49
C GLY A 54 -1.50 16.34 5.22
N GLY A 55 -2.17 15.55 4.39
CA GLY A 55 -1.77 14.18 4.10
C GLY A 55 -0.55 14.09 3.18
N ALA A 56 -0.41 15.01 2.22
CA ALA A 56 0.80 15.13 1.43
C ALA A 56 2.02 15.49 2.32
N ASP A 57 1.86 16.42 3.28
CA ASP A 57 2.89 16.78 4.26
C ASP A 57 3.31 15.61 5.16
N MET A 58 2.35 14.79 5.58
CA MET A 58 2.64 13.57 6.33
C MET A 58 3.53 12.63 5.50
N ILE A 59 3.16 12.39 4.23
CA ILE A 59 3.91 11.48 3.36
C ILE A 59 5.29 12.04 3.04
N THR A 60 5.43 13.34 2.77
CA THR A 60 6.75 13.96 2.53
C THR A 60 7.64 13.93 3.76
N SER A 61 7.08 14.10 4.96
CA SER A 61 7.81 13.96 6.22
C SER A 61 8.33 12.53 6.41
N MET A 62 7.51 11.51 6.12
CA MET A 62 7.93 10.11 6.15
C MET A 62 9.04 9.80 5.14
N MET A 63 8.93 10.34 3.92
CA MET A 63 10.00 10.22 2.90
C MET A 63 11.31 10.83 3.39
N GLY A 64 11.25 11.99 4.04
CA GLY A 64 12.42 12.64 4.63
C GLY A 64 13.09 11.81 5.73
N GLN A 65 12.30 11.11 6.56
CA GLN A 65 12.81 10.24 7.62
C GLN A 65 13.57 9.02 7.10
N MET A 66 13.26 8.54 5.89
CA MET A 66 13.99 7.42 5.27
C MET A 66 15.35 7.84 4.67
N GLY A 67 15.65 9.15 4.63
CA GLY A 67 16.94 9.65 4.15
C GLY A 67 17.27 9.29 2.70
N GLY A 68 16.25 9.03 1.86
CA GLY A 68 16.42 8.62 0.47
C GLY A 68 16.93 7.18 0.25
N SER A 69 17.05 6.38 1.32
CA SER A 69 17.46 4.99 1.23
C SER A 69 16.28 4.12 0.79
N ASN A 70 16.43 3.33 -0.28
CA ASN A 70 15.42 2.37 -0.68
C ASN A 70 15.64 1.04 0.09
N PRO A 71 14.66 0.54 0.85
CA PRO A 71 14.78 -0.74 1.55
C PRO A 71 15.22 -1.91 0.66
N LEU A 72 14.88 -1.88 -0.63
CA LEU A 72 15.25 -2.93 -1.58
C LEU A 72 16.74 -2.94 -1.97
N ASP A 73 17.48 -1.84 -1.78
CA ASP A 73 18.92 -1.79 -2.07
C ASP A 73 19.74 -2.62 -1.06
N ASN A 74 19.21 -2.82 0.15
CA ASN A 74 19.80 -3.69 1.17
C ASN A 74 18.69 -4.34 2.02
N LEU A 75 17.90 -5.21 1.39
CA LEU A 75 16.71 -5.78 2.02
C LEU A 75 17.04 -6.61 3.27
N GLY A 76 18.14 -7.37 3.25
CA GLY A 76 18.59 -8.12 4.42
C GLY A 76 18.91 -7.22 5.61
N GLY A 77 19.64 -6.11 5.38
CA GLY A 77 19.92 -5.11 6.40
C GLY A 77 18.65 -4.40 6.89
N PHE A 78 17.74 -4.06 6.00
CA PHE A 78 16.46 -3.45 6.34
C PHE A 78 15.63 -4.37 7.25
N LEU A 79 15.42 -5.62 6.86
CA LEU A 79 14.62 -6.60 7.63
C LEU A 79 15.24 -6.92 9.00
N GLY A 80 16.56 -6.83 9.14
CA GLY A 80 17.26 -6.97 10.42
C GLY A 80 17.29 -5.69 11.27
N SER A 81 16.81 -4.56 10.76
CA SER A 81 16.86 -3.27 11.45
C SER A 81 15.58 -2.95 12.23
N SER A 82 15.70 -2.04 13.20
CA SER A 82 14.54 -1.45 13.88
C SER A 82 13.62 -0.65 12.94
N ALA A 83 14.07 -0.31 11.73
CA ALA A 83 13.24 0.36 10.74
C ALA A 83 12.20 -0.59 10.14
N ALA A 84 12.50 -1.88 9.98
CA ALA A 84 11.52 -2.88 9.55
C ALA A 84 10.43 -3.09 10.62
N SER A 85 10.79 -3.08 11.91
CA SER A 85 9.79 -3.13 12.99
C SER A 85 8.98 -1.82 13.09
N GLY A 86 9.61 -0.67 12.80
CA GLY A 86 8.95 0.64 12.68
C GLY A 86 8.05 0.80 11.46
N GLY A 87 8.20 -0.03 10.43
CA GLY A 87 7.37 -0.02 9.21
C GLY A 87 5.87 -0.21 9.49
N SER A 88 5.54 -0.84 10.63
CA SER A 88 4.18 -0.94 11.14
C SER A 88 3.53 0.43 11.36
N GLY A 89 4.24 1.38 11.97
CA GLY A 89 3.73 2.74 12.21
C GLY A 89 3.47 3.50 10.91
N MET A 90 4.36 3.36 9.92
CA MET A 90 4.19 3.98 8.60
C MET A 90 2.98 3.41 7.86
N ALA A 91 2.88 2.08 7.80
CA ALA A 91 1.77 1.40 7.16
C ALA A 91 0.44 1.75 7.84
N HIS A 92 0.39 1.76 9.18
CA HIS A 92 -0.79 2.20 9.92
C HIS A 92 -1.16 3.66 9.68
N SER A 93 -0.17 4.55 9.53
CA SER A 93 -0.44 5.97 9.27
C SER A 93 -1.04 6.20 7.87
N ILE A 94 -0.61 5.42 6.89
CA ILE A 94 -1.05 5.52 5.49
C ILE A 94 -2.38 4.80 5.26
N LEU A 95 -2.48 3.56 5.75
CA LEU A 95 -3.67 2.71 5.58
C LEU A 95 -4.77 3.10 6.58
N GLY A 96 -4.41 3.55 7.78
CA GLY A 96 -5.35 3.99 8.81
C GLY A 96 -6.41 2.94 9.11
N SER A 97 -7.68 3.36 9.05
CA SER A 97 -8.84 2.50 9.21
C SER A 97 -8.95 1.38 8.16
N GLN A 98 -8.20 1.47 7.06
CA GLN A 98 -8.22 0.46 5.99
C GLN A 98 -7.30 -0.72 6.26
N MET A 99 -6.39 -0.62 7.23
CA MET A 99 -5.45 -1.71 7.52
C MET A 99 -6.17 -3.03 7.77
N ALA A 100 -7.12 -3.05 8.71
CA ALA A 100 -7.87 -4.24 9.07
C ALA A 100 -8.73 -4.83 7.92
N PRO A 101 -9.56 -4.05 7.18
CA PRO A 101 -10.33 -4.62 6.08
C PRO A 101 -9.44 -5.11 4.92
N ILE A 102 -8.31 -4.43 4.64
CA ILE A 102 -7.34 -4.89 3.64
C ILE A 102 -6.68 -6.19 4.09
N SER A 103 -6.16 -6.23 5.32
CA SER A 103 -5.46 -7.40 5.85
C SER A 103 -6.36 -8.63 5.90
N ASN A 104 -7.61 -8.46 6.35
CA ASN A 104 -8.61 -9.53 6.39
C ASN A 104 -8.97 -10.07 5.01
N ALA A 105 -9.15 -9.19 4.02
CA ALA A 105 -9.55 -9.63 2.70
C ALA A 105 -8.41 -10.32 1.94
N ILE A 106 -7.18 -9.86 2.11
CA ILE A 106 -5.99 -10.55 1.59
C ILE A 106 -5.82 -11.90 2.31
N ALA A 107 -5.97 -11.95 3.63
CA ALA A 107 -5.91 -13.17 4.42
C ALA A 107 -6.90 -14.24 3.92
N GLN A 108 -8.13 -13.86 3.61
CA GLN A 108 -9.13 -14.76 3.04
C GLN A 108 -8.74 -15.33 1.67
N LYS A 109 -7.94 -14.60 0.89
CA LYS A 109 -7.52 -15.00 -0.45
C LYS A 109 -6.23 -15.83 -0.43
N THR A 110 -5.30 -15.51 0.46
CA THR A 110 -3.99 -16.17 0.53
C THR A 110 -3.97 -17.34 1.52
N GLY A 111 -4.92 -17.40 2.46
CA GLY A 111 -4.87 -18.34 3.58
C GLY A 111 -3.90 -17.94 4.69
N LEU A 112 -3.25 -16.78 4.58
CA LEU A 112 -2.36 -16.26 5.62
C LEU A 112 -3.17 -15.71 6.80
N PRO A 113 -2.65 -15.78 8.04
CA PRO A 113 -3.23 -15.07 9.16
C PRO A 113 -3.23 -13.54 8.92
N PRO A 114 -4.27 -12.78 9.31
CA PRO A 114 -4.31 -11.33 9.13
C PRO A 114 -3.08 -10.61 9.70
N ALA A 115 -2.58 -11.03 10.87
CA ALA A 115 -1.38 -10.47 11.47
C ALA A 115 -0.11 -10.68 10.62
N VAL A 116 -0.02 -11.78 9.85
CA VAL A 116 1.08 -12.01 8.90
C VAL A 116 0.93 -11.06 7.72
N VAL A 117 -0.29 -10.90 7.20
CA VAL A 117 -0.56 -9.94 6.12
C VAL A 117 -0.19 -8.52 6.54
N GLU A 118 -0.54 -8.09 7.75
CA GLU A 118 -0.17 -6.78 8.27
C GLU A 118 1.36 -6.59 8.34
N LYS A 119 2.11 -7.62 8.72
CA LYS A 119 3.59 -7.60 8.65
C LYS A 119 4.10 -7.44 7.22
N ILE A 120 3.49 -8.14 6.26
CA ILE A 120 3.83 -8.01 4.84
C ILE A 120 3.57 -6.58 4.37
N LEU A 121 2.41 -6.00 4.69
CA LEU A 121 2.07 -4.61 4.35
C LEU A 121 3.02 -3.60 5.02
N ALA A 122 3.42 -3.86 6.26
CA ALA A 122 4.38 -3.05 7.00
C ALA A 122 5.78 -3.05 6.37
N ILE A 123 6.23 -4.19 5.83
CA ILE A 123 7.49 -4.31 5.08
C ILE A 123 7.37 -3.63 3.71
N ALA A 124 6.25 -3.82 3.03
CA ALA A 124 6.02 -3.33 1.67
C ALA A 124 5.85 -1.81 1.59
N THR A 125 5.30 -1.18 2.63
CA THR A 125 4.98 0.25 2.63
C THR A 125 6.24 1.13 2.45
N PRO A 126 7.33 0.96 3.23
CA PRO A 126 8.58 1.67 2.99
C PRO A 126 9.21 1.41 1.62
N MET A 127 9.03 0.22 1.04
CA MET A 127 9.57 -0.11 -0.29
C MET A 127 8.88 0.72 -1.38
N ILE A 128 7.55 0.80 -1.38
CA ILE A 128 6.80 1.66 -2.30
C ILE A 128 7.23 3.11 -2.10
N MET A 129 7.31 3.56 -0.85
CA MET A 129 7.68 4.94 -0.55
C MET A 129 9.09 5.27 -1.06
N GLY A 130 10.06 4.38 -0.85
CA GLY A 130 11.44 4.56 -1.34
C GLY A 130 11.49 4.62 -2.87
N TYR A 131 10.68 3.81 -3.55
CA TYR A 131 10.57 3.87 -5.00
C TYR A 131 9.95 5.18 -5.47
N VAL A 132 8.87 5.66 -4.84
CA VAL A 132 8.25 6.96 -5.14
C VAL A 132 9.27 8.09 -4.94
N THR A 133 10.00 8.11 -3.82
CA THR A 133 11.06 9.11 -3.57
C THR A 133 12.11 9.11 -4.68
N LYS A 134 12.53 7.93 -5.14
CA LYS A 134 13.48 7.77 -6.24
C LYS A 134 12.91 8.26 -7.58
N SER A 135 11.65 7.95 -7.87
CA SER A 135 10.95 8.41 -9.09
C SER A 135 10.81 9.93 -9.14
N MET A 136 10.74 10.60 -7.99
CA MET A 136 10.72 12.07 -7.90
C MET A 136 12.12 12.72 -7.97
N GLY A 137 13.16 11.91 -8.16
CA GLY A 137 14.54 12.39 -8.36
C GLY A 137 15.16 13.03 -7.11
N GLY A 138 14.66 12.71 -5.90
CA GLY A 138 15.16 13.28 -4.64
C GLY A 138 14.99 14.79 -4.50
N LYS A 139 14.21 15.42 -5.38
CA LYS A 139 13.90 16.86 -5.31
C LYS A 139 12.91 17.13 -4.20
N GLN A 140 12.87 18.39 -3.74
CA GLN A 140 11.85 18.86 -2.81
C GLN A 140 10.47 18.52 -3.39
N VAL A 141 9.77 17.62 -2.69
CA VAL A 141 8.53 17.05 -3.17
C VAL A 141 7.45 18.10 -3.06
N ASP A 142 7.05 18.66 -4.20
CA ASP A 142 5.85 19.49 -4.28
C ASP A 142 4.62 18.63 -3.97
N GLN A 143 3.78 19.09 -3.05
CA GLN A 143 2.63 18.33 -2.55
C GLN A 143 1.64 17.98 -3.67
N GLN A 144 1.43 18.91 -4.61
CA GLN A 144 0.52 18.71 -5.73
C GLN A 144 1.12 17.71 -6.74
N GLY A 145 2.42 17.79 -7.00
CA GLY A 145 3.16 16.81 -7.79
C GLY A 145 3.10 15.41 -7.18
N LEU A 146 3.25 15.28 -5.86
CA LEU A 146 3.14 14.01 -5.15
C LEU A 146 1.74 13.41 -5.25
N ALA A 147 0.71 14.20 -4.95
CA ALA A 147 -0.67 13.74 -5.02
C ALA A 147 -1.04 13.29 -6.44
N SER A 148 -0.59 14.03 -7.45
CA SER A 148 -0.80 13.68 -8.86
C SER A 148 -0.10 12.37 -9.22
N LEU A 149 1.19 12.23 -8.87
CA LEU A 149 1.95 11.01 -9.12
C LEU A 149 1.32 9.79 -8.45
N LEU A 150 0.99 9.88 -7.15
CA LEU A 150 0.37 8.78 -6.42
C LEU A 150 -1.01 8.45 -6.99
N GLY A 151 -1.80 9.44 -7.39
CA GLY A 151 -3.08 9.25 -8.06
C GLY A 151 -2.95 8.47 -9.38
N ASP A 152 -2.01 8.88 -10.23
CA ASP A 152 -1.75 8.21 -11.51
C ASP A 152 -1.25 6.77 -11.31
N GLN A 153 -0.32 6.56 -10.37
CA GLN A 153 0.22 5.24 -10.04
C GLN A 153 -0.83 4.33 -9.41
N SER A 154 -1.70 4.87 -8.54
CA SER A 154 -2.83 4.13 -7.99
C SER A 154 -3.78 3.68 -9.09
N LYS A 155 -4.15 4.58 -10.01
CA LYS A 155 -5.04 4.24 -11.12
C LYS A 155 -4.43 3.15 -12.00
N MET A 156 -3.14 3.28 -12.33
CA MET A 156 -2.41 2.29 -13.11
C MET A 156 -2.35 0.93 -12.41
N ALA A 157 -1.99 0.91 -11.11
CA ALA A 157 -1.90 -0.32 -10.33
C ALA A 157 -3.25 -1.05 -10.22
N MET A 158 -4.35 -0.30 -10.06
CA MET A 158 -5.70 -0.87 -10.03
C MET A 158 -6.10 -1.42 -11.41
N GLN A 159 -5.81 -0.70 -12.49
CA GLN A 159 -6.08 -1.17 -13.85
C GLN A 159 -5.31 -2.45 -14.21
N SER A 160 -4.08 -2.58 -13.70
CA SER A 160 -3.23 -3.75 -13.89
C SER A 160 -3.63 -4.95 -13.00
N SER A 161 -4.45 -4.75 -11.96
CA SER A 161 -4.86 -5.79 -11.02
C SER A 161 -6.39 -5.83 -10.80
N PRO A 162 -7.11 -6.72 -11.51
CA PRO A 162 -8.56 -6.88 -11.35
C PRO A 162 -8.98 -7.27 -9.92
N ASP A 163 -8.19 -8.08 -9.24
CA ASP A 163 -8.49 -8.52 -7.87
C ASP A 163 -8.29 -7.38 -6.86
N ALA A 164 -7.22 -6.58 -7.02
CA ALA A 164 -7.03 -5.38 -6.20
C ALA A 164 -8.14 -4.35 -6.44
N SER A 165 -8.58 -4.16 -7.68
CA SER A 165 -9.71 -3.29 -8.02
C SER A 165 -11.00 -3.70 -7.31
N ARG A 166 -11.36 -4.99 -7.36
CA ARG A 166 -12.54 -5.53 -6.65
C ARG A 166 -12.41 -5.44 -5.13
N LEU A 167 -11.19 -5.54 -4.63
CA LEU A 167 -10.93 -5.37 -3.20
C LEU A 167 -11.09 -3.91 -2.80
N ALA A 168 -10.49 -2.99 -3.56
CA ALA A 168 -10.62 -1.55 -3.40
C ALA A 168 -12.09 -1.13 -3.43
N GLU A 169 -12.89 -1.60 -4.39
CA GLU A 169 -14.34 -1.33 -4.42
C GLU A 169 -15.05 -1.78 -3.15
N ARG A 170 -14.72 -2.96 -2.60
CA ARG A 170 -15.34 -3.45 -1.36
C ARG A 170 -14.86 -2.68 -0.13
N VAL A 171 -13.58 -2.36 -0.03
CA VAL A 171 -13.00 -1.71 1.16
C VAL A 171 -13.22 -0.19 1.16
N LEU A 172 -13.00 0.47 0.02
CA LEU A 172 -13.18 1.90 -0.17
C LEU A 172 -14.62 2.27 -0.48
N GLY A 173 -15.34 1.47 -1.28
CA GLY A 173 -16.74 1.72 -1.60
C GLY A 173 -17.64 1.64 -0.37
N SER A 174 -17.37 0.69 0.55
CA SER A 174 -18.10 0.60 1.83
C SER A 174 -17.95 1.84 2.72
N GLN A 175 -16.85 2.60 2.61
CA GLN A 175 -16.70 3.88 3.32
C GLN A 175 -17.47 5.02 2.64
N LYS A 176 -17.68 4.93 1.33
CA LYS A 176 -18.48 5.92 0.58
C LYS A 176 -19.96 5.82 0.94
N ASP A 177 -20.46 4.63 1.26
CA ASP A 177 -21.84 4.40 1.73
C ASP A 177 -22.06 4.86 3.18
N ALA A 178 -21.04 4.77 4.04
CA ALA A 178 -21.10 5.22 5.43
C ALA A 178 -21.05 6.76 5.58
N ALA A 179 -20.52 7.47 4.58
CA ALA A 179 -20.38 8.94 4.59
C ALA A 179 -21.47 9.69 3.81
N GLY A 180 -22.56 9.02 3.41
CA GLY A 180 -23.79 9.67 2.97
C GLY A 180 -24.16 9.40 1.51
N VAL A 181 -25.14 8.51 1.32
CA VAL A 181 -26.12 8.62 0.24
C VAL A 181 -27.51 8.28 0.83
N PRO A 182 -28.36 9.27 1.15
CA PRO A 182 -29.78 9.03 1.44
C PRO A 182 -30.51 8.79 0.11
N GLY A 183 -30.18 7.69 -0.58
CA GLY A 183 -30.62 7.40 -1.94
C GLY A 183 -31.76 6.40 -2.06
N VAL A 184 -32.35 5.93 -0.96
CA VAL A 184 -33.31 4.81 -0.97
C VAL A 184 -34.73 5.17 -0.50
N LEU A 185 -35.02 6.44 -0.21
CA LEU A 185 -36.32 6.90 0.32
C LEU A 185 -37.22 7.59 -0.71
N LYS A 186 -37.30 7.09 -1.96
CA LYS A 186 -38.21 7.71 -2.96
C LYS A 186 -38.99 6.77 -3.87
N LYS A 187 -39.17 5.49 -3.50
CA LYS A 187 -40.02 4.54 -4.28
C LYS A 187 -41.30 4.05 -3.57
N PHE A 188 -41.71 4.65 -2.45
CA PHE A 188 -42.96 4.26 -1.76
C PHE A 188 -44.07 5.32 -1.76
N LEU A 189 -43.94 6.40 -2.53
CA LEU A 189 -45.00 7.39 -2.72
C LEU A 189 -45.27 7.52 -4.22
N GLY A 190 -46.09 6.61 -4.74
CA GLY A 190 -46.39 6.52 -6.17
C GLY A 190 -47.66 5.74 -6.45
N LYS A 191 -48.78 6.31 -5.99
CA LYS A 191 -50.19 5.97 -6.26
C LYS A 191 -50.77 4.73 -5.60
#